data_AF-A0A7X7S6Y2-F1
#
_entry.id   AF-A0A7X7S6Y2-F1
#
_cell.length_a   1.000
_cell.length_b   1.000
_cell.length_c   1.000
_cell.angle_alpha   90.00
_cell.angle_beta   90.00
_cell.angle_gamma   90.00
#
_symmetry.space_group_name_H-M   'P 1'
#
loop_
_entity.id
_entity.type
_entity.pdbx_description
1 polymer ?
#
loop_
_entity_poly.entity_id
_entity_poly.type
_entity_poly.pdbx_seq_one_letter_code
_entity_poly.pdbx_strand_id
1 'polypeptide(L)' 'MADKTIVIIGSGIAGLTAAEWARKTDPDVKIIVLSENPHLPYHRPR' A
#
# COMPACT_ATOMS: atom_id res chain seq x y z
N MET A 1 -22.68 -6.60 4.36
CA MET A 1 -21.42 -7.29 4.02
C MET A 1 -20.30 -6.38 4.48
N ALA A 2 -19.32 -6.86 5.24
CA ALA A 2 -18.25 -5.99 5.73
C ALA A 2 -17.33 -5.64 4.55
N ASP A 3 -17.18 -4.36 4.25
CA ASP A 3 -16.22 -3.90 3.24
C ASP A 3 -14.81 -4.33 3.69
N LYS A 4 -14.18 -5.17 2.86
CA LYS A 4 -12.82 -5.65 3.14
C LYS A 4 -11.85 -4.48 3.09
N THR A 5 -11.01 -4.39 4.12
CA THR A 5 -9.96 -3.37 4.22
C THR A 5 -8.61 -4.04 4.38
N ILE A 6 -7.65 -3.66 3.55
CA ILE A 6 -6.25 -4.09 3.64
C ILE A 6 -5.44 -2.95 4.26
N VAL A 7 -4.72 -3.24 5.34
CA VAL A 7 -3.81 -2.30 5.99
C VAL A 7 -2.38 -2.77 5.76
N ILE A 8 -1.55 -1.90 5.18
CA ILE A 8 -0.15 -2.14 4.85
C ILE A 8 0.70 -1.23 5.73
N ILE A 9 1.65 -1.81 6.47
CA ILE A 9 2.59 -1.05 7.31
C ILE A 9 3.94 -0.99 6.58
N GLY A 10 4.34 0.22 6.20
CA GLY A 10 5.56 0.53 5.45
C GLY A 10 5.27 1.01 4.03
N SER A 11 5.84 2.16 3.66
CA SER A 11 5.71 2.78 2.32
C SER A 11 6.90 2.50 1.39
N GLY A 12 7.74 1.53 1.73
CA GLY A 12 8.84 1.07 0.88
C GLY A 12 8.36 0.23 -0.31
N ILE A 13 9.30 -0.28 -1.11
CA ILE A 13 9.00 -1.02 -2.35
C ILE A 13 8.06 -2.21 -2.13
N ALA A 14 8.21 -2.93 -1.01
CA ALA A 14 7.36 -4.06 -0.66
C ALA A 14 5.91 -3.63 -0.40
N GLY A 15 5.70 -2.60 0.40
CA GLY A 15 4.36 -2.09 0.71
C GLY A 15 3.67 -1.48 -0.50
N LEU A 16 4.41 -0.76 -1.34
CA LEU A 16 3.88 -0.20 -2.59
C LEU A 16 3.47 -1.32 -3.56
N THR A 17 4.31 -2.33 -3.73
CA THR A 17 4.03 -3.50 -4.58
C THR A 17 2.80 -4.26 -4.07
N ALA A 18 2.68 -4.45 -2.76
CA ALA A 18 1.52 -5.10 -2.16
C ALA A 18 0.22 -4.31 -2.41
N ALA A 19 0.25 -2.98 -2.27
CA ALA A 19 -0.90 -2.12 -2.55
C ALA A 19 -1.31 -2.19 -4.03
N GLU A 20 -0.34 -2.17 -4.94
CA GLU A 20 -0.59 -2.27 -6.38
C GLU A 20 -1.27 -3.60 -6.74
N TRP A 21 -0.75 -4.73 -6.24
CA TRP A 21 -1.36 -6.03 -6.50
C TRP A 21 -2.72 -6.19 -5.83
N ALA A 22 -2.90 -5.67 -4.62
CA ALA A 22 -4.20 -5.66 -3.95
C ALA A 22 -5.27 -4.95 -4.79
N ARG A 23 -4.95 -3.77 -5.35
CA ARG A 23 -5.87 -3.05 -6.23
C ARG A 23 -6.14 -3.79 -7.55
N LYS A 24 -5.13 -4.48 -8.11
CA LYS A 24 -5.31 -5.30 -9.33
C LYS A 24 -6.21 -6.51 -9.07
N THR A 25 -6.11 -7.13 -7.89
CA THR A 25 -6.92 -8.29 -7.52
C THR A 25 -8.35 -7.91 -7.17
N ASP A 26 -8.55 -6.78 -6.50
CA ASP A 26 -9.86 -6.27 -6.11
C ASP A 26 -9.93 -4.75 -6.35
N PRO A 27 -10.60 -4.31 -7.43
CA PRO A 27 -10.71 -2.90 -7.79
C PRO A 27 -11.41 -2.02 -6.75
N ASP A 28 -12.21 -2.62 -5.87
CA ASP A 28 -13.07 -1.89 -4.92
C ASP A 28 -12.56 -2.02 -3.47
N VAL A 29 -11.58 -2.90 -3.20
CA VAL A 29 -11.04 -3.06 -1.84
C VAL A 29 -10.48 -1.75 -1.29
N LYS A 30 -10.77 -1.46 -0.02
CA LYS A 30 -10.18 -0.31 0.65
C LYS A 30 -8.74 -0.65 1.04
N ILE A 31 -7.79 0.21 0.66
CA ILE A 31 -6.35 0.02 0.95
C ILE A 31 -5.88 1.21 1.78
N ILE A 32 -5.25 0.92 2.92
CA ILE A 32 -4.63 1.92 3.80
C ILE A 32 -3.14 1.59 3.90
N VAL A 33 -2.27 2.53 3.53
CA VAL A 33 -0.82 2.41 3.72
C VAL A 33 -0.41 3.35 4.85
N LEU A 34 0.15 2.79 5.91
CA LEU A 34 0.69 3.54 7.05
C LEU A 34 2.20 3.49 7.02
N SER A 35 2.85 4.63 7.22
CA SER A 35 4.30 4.70 7.34
C SER A 35 4.71 5.82 8.29
N GLU A 36 5.78 5.59 9.04
CA GLU A 36 6.47 6.64 9.80
C GLU A 36 7.27 7.60 8.91
N ASN A 37 7.47 7.24 7.64
CA ASN A 37 8.24 8.07 6.72
C ASN A 37 7.44 9.33 6.40
N PRO A 38 7.96 10.54 6.69
CA PRO A 38 7.25 11.78 6.43
C PRO A 38 7.16 12.11 4.93
N HIS A 39 7.89 11.38 4.09
CA HIS A 39 7.91 11.58 2.65
C HIS A 39 7.03 10.55 1.93
N LEU A 40 6.49 10.97 0.78
CA LEU A 40 5.83 10.06 -0.15
C LEU A 40 6.80 8.93 -0.59
N PRO A 41 6.29 7.74 -0.95
CA PRO A 41 7.11 6.69 -1.53
C PRO A 41 7.96 7.22 -2.70
N TYR A 42 9.26 6.96 -2.67
CA TYR A 42 10.19 7.34 -3.72
C TYR A 42 11.18 6.22 -4.02
N HIS A 43 11.72 6.19 -5.23
CA HIS A 43 12.81 5.29 -5.57
C HIS A 43 14.11 5.83 -4.97
N ARG A 44 14.74 5.07 -4.07
CA ARG A 44 16.01 5.44 -3.45
C ARG A 44 17.16 5.10 -4.42
N PRO A 45 17.95 6.09 -4.88
CA PRO A 45 19.14 5.81 -5.69
C PRO A 45 20.11 4.93 -4.91
N ARG A 46 20.78 4.00 -5.61
CA ARG A 46 21.89 3.24 -5.06
C ARG A 46 23.20 3.98 -5.28
#